data_AF-A0A6C1P3A0-F1
#
_entry.id   AF-A0A6C1P3A0-F1
#
_cell.length_a   1.000
_cell.length_b   1.000
_cell.length_c   1.000
_cell.angle_alpha   90.00
_cell.angle_beta   90.00
_cell.angle_gamma   90.00
#
_symmetry.space_group_name_H-M   'P 1'
#
loop_
_entity.id
_entity.type
_entity.pdbx_description
1 polymer ?
#
loop_
_entity_poly.entity_id
_entity_poly.type
_entity_poly.pdbx_seq_one_letter_code
_entity_poly.pdbx_strand_id
1 'polypeptide(L)'
;MYTDSHNFGSKAMKIAESIPSAAERNDINAFITDTIQISAKLAAGYSFGFDKDVLGGNIAYCKKALYAANSALARLRDMKNRGYFSFAVYHSLHADLHELRNDIGIYVQDLREKFYEV
;
A
#
# COMPACT_ATOMS: atom_id res chain seq x y z
N MET A 1 4.64 -10.12 1.33
CA MET A 1 3.62 -9.10 0.98
C MET A 1 2.86 -8.52 2.18
N TYR A 2 2.08 -9.30 2.97
CA TYR A 2 1.40 -8.73 4.16
C TYR A 2 2.39 -8.12 5.17
N THR A 3 3.39 -8.89 5.59
CA THR A 3 4.42 -8.43 6.53
C THR A 3 5.15 -7.20 6.00
N ASP A 4 5.50 -7.18 4.72
CA ASP A 4 6.18 -6.05 4.08
C ASP A 4 5.30 -4.80 4.08
N SER A 5 4.02 -4.94 3.75
CA SER A 5 3.05 -3.82 3.81
C SER A 5 2.82 -3.30 5.23
N HIS A 6 2.83 -4.19 6.23
CA HIS A 6 2.70 -3.81 7.63
C HIS A 6 3.94 -3.04 8.09
N ASN A 7 5.13 -3.58 7.83
CA ASN A 7 6.41 -2.95 8.13
C ASN A 7 6.56 -1.59 7.44
N PHE A 8 6.12 -1.49 6.18
CA PHE A 8 6.09 -0.23 5.45
C PHE A 8 5.19 0.81 6.14
N GLY A 9 3.97 0.42 6.55
CA GLY A 9 3.08 1.29 7.31
C GLY A 9 3.72 1.80 8.60
N SER A 10 4.37 0.93 9.37
CA SER A 10 5.12 1.32 10.57
C SER A 10 6.28 2.26 10.28
N LYS A 11 7.03 2.02 9.19
CA LYS A 11 8.11 2.91 8.75
C LYS A 11 7.59 4.30 8.38
N ALA A 12 6.48 4.35 7.62
CA ALA A 12 5.84 5.58 7.21
C ALA A 12 5.37 6.39 8.43
N MET A 13 4.78 5.76 9.44
CA MET A 13 4.37 6.40 10.69
C MET A 13 5.56 7.02 11.44
N LYS A 14 6.66 6.28 11.60
CA LYS A 14 7.87 6.80 12.27
C LYS A 14 8.44 8.04 11.57
N ILE A 15 8.38 8.07 10.23
CA ILE A 15 8.81 9.24 9.46
C ILE A 15 7.83 10.40 9.65
N ALA A 16 6.52 10.14 9.68
CA ALA A 16 5.51 11.16 9.92
C ALA A 16 5.67 11.89 11.27
N GLU A 17 6.12 11.18 12.32
CA GLU A 17 6.40 11.77 13.64
C GLU A 17 7.49 12.86 13.62
N SER A 18 8.38 12.83 12.62
CA SER A 18 9.45 13.80 12.47
C SER A 18 9.04 15.10 11.75
N ILE A 19 7.79 15.21 11.30
CA ILE A 19 7.30 16.35 10.52
C ILE A 19 6.49 17.31 11.41
N PRO A 20 6.95 18.56 11.62
CA PRO A 20 6.44 19.42 12.69
C PRO A 20 5.16 20.21 12.36
N SER A 21 4.79 20.42 11.09
CA SER A 21 3.72 21.38 10.76
C SER A 21 2.29 20.78 10.81
N ALA A 22 1.36 21.54 11.38
CA ALA A 22 -0.05 21.16 11.47
C ALA A 22 -0.75 21.11 10.09
N ALA A 23 -0.29 21.91 9.12
CA ALA A 23 -0.82 21.92 7.75
C ALA A 23 -0.40 20.66 6.96
N GLU A 24 0.83 20.18 7.17
CA GLU A 24 1.34 18.92 6.61
C GLU A 24 0.62 17.70 7.18
N ARG A 25 0.10 17.81 8.41
CA ARG A 25 -0.47 16.69 9.17
C ARG A 25 -1.66 16.04 8.47
N ASN A 26 -2.49 16.78 7.74
CA ASN A 26 -3.64 16.20 7.02
C ASN A 26 -3.20 15.35 5.81
N ASP A 27 -2.27 15.87 5.01
CA ASP A 27 -1.73 15.15 3.84
C ASP A 27 -0.97 13.89 4.27
N ILE A 28 -0.18 14.01 5.34
CA ILE A 28 0.56 12.89 5.95
C ILE A 28 -0.42 11.86 6.50
N ASN A 29 -1.43 12.27 7.26
CA ASN A 29 -2.43 11.34 7.80
C ASN A 29 -3.17 10.59 6.68
N ALA A 30 -3.47 11.26 5.58
CA ALA A 30 -4.08 10.62 4.41
C ALA A 30 -3.13 9.60 3.76
N PHE A 31 -1.85 9.93 3.62
CA PHE A 31 -0.83 9.00 3.15
C PHE A 31 -0.70 7.78 4.08
N ILE A 32 -0.56 8.00 5.39
CA ILE A 32 -0.47 6.92 6.40
C ILE A 32 -1.71 6.04 6.35
N THR A 33 -2.90 6.62 6.25
CA THR A 33 -4.15 5.88 6.11
C THR A 33 -4.10 4.95 4.90
N ASP A 34 -3.66 5.46 3.74
CA ASP A 34 -3.51 4.63 2.54
C ASP A 34 -2.51 3.49 2.77
N THR A 35 -1.37 3.73 3.45
CA THR A 35 -0.39 2.66 3.75
C THR A 35 -0.95 1.56 4.65
N ILE A 36 -1.74 1.91 5.67
CA ILE A 36 -2.40 0.94 6.57
C ILE A 36 -3.44 0.14 5.81
N GLN A 37 -4.20 0.79 4.91
CA GLN A 37 -5.21 0.11 4.11
C GLN A 37 -4.58 -0.99 3.24
N ILE A 38 -3.34 -0.86 2.76
CA ILE A 38 -2.68 -1.91 1.99
C ILE A 38 -2.65 -3.23 2.80
N SER A 39 -2.06 -3.22 3.99
CA SER A 39 -1.93 -4.42 4.82
C SER A 39 -3.28 -4.97 5.27
N ALA A 40 -4.20 -4.08 5.65
CA ALA A 40 -5.55 -4.47 6.06
C ALA A 40 -6.33 -5.15 4.94
N LYS A 41 -6.24 -4.65 3.70
CA LYS A 41 -6.92 -5.27 2.56
C LYS A 41 -6.27 -6.59 2.13
N LEU A 42 -4.94 -6.70 2.23
CA LEU A 42 -4.25 -7.98 1.97
C LEU A 42 -4.66 -9.06 2.99
N ALA A 43 -4.68 -8.73 4.28
CA ALA A 43 -5.12 -9.65 5.33
C ALA A 43 -6.57 -10.10 5.10
N ALA A 44 -7.46 -9.17 4.77
CA ALA A 44 -8.85 -9.49 4.46
C ALA A 44 -8.96 -10.38 3.20
N GLY A 45 -8.16 -10.13 2.16
CA GLY A 45 -8.10 -10.99 0.97
C GLY A 45 -7.70 -12.43 1.32
N TYR A 46 -6.65 -12.60 2.13
CA TYR A 46 -6.23 -13.92 2.60
C TYR A 46 -7.29 -14.62 3.46
N SER A 47 -8.06 -13.87 4.25
CA SER A 47 -9.13 -14.47 5.07
C SER A 47 -10.29 -15.05 4.26
N PHE A 48 -10.48 -14.66 3.00
CA PHE A 48 -11.49 -15.31 2.13
C PHE A 48 -11.07 -16.72 1.72
N GLY A 49 -9.77 -17.01 1.64
CA GLY A 49 -9.25 -18.28 1.17
C GLY A 49 -8.90 -18.29 -0.31
N PHE A 50 -8.65 -19.51 -0.82
CA PHE A 50 -8.08 -19.76 -2.14
C PHE A 50 -8.91 -20.72 -2.99
N ASP A 51 -9.99 -21.27 -2.42
CA ASP A 51 -10.90 -22.15 -3.14
C ASP A 51 -11.69 -21.35 -4.19
N LYS A 52 -12.05 -22.01 -5.30
CA LYS A 52 -12.61 -21.35 -6.49
C LYS A 52 -13.86 -20.51 -6.18
N ASP A 53 -14.70 -20.99 -5.27
CA ASP A 53 -15.95 -20.35 -4.83
C ASP A 53 -15.74 -19.05 -4.02
N VAL A 54 -14.58 -18.90 -3.38
CA VAL A 54 -14.23 -17.73 -2.55
C VAL A 54 -13.08 -16.88 -3.12
N LEU A 55 -12.36 -17.41 -4.12
CA LEU A 55 -11.21 -16.76 -4.75
C LEU A 55 -11.52 -15.37 -5.33
N GLY A 56 -12.74 -15.18 -5.84
CA GLY A 56 -13.21 -13.86 -6.30
C GLY A 56 -13.18 -12.79 -5.20
N GLY A 57 -13.50 -13.17 -3.96
CA GLY A 57 -13.41 -12.30 -2.78
C GLY A 57 -11.96 -11.91 -2.46
N ASN A 58 -11.05 -12.88 -2.51
CA ASN A 58 -9.61 -12.66 -2.32
C ASN A 58 -9.06 -11.68 -3.39
N ILE A 59 -9.35 -11.93 -4.68
CA ILE A 59 -8.95 -11.05 -5.79
C ILE A 59 -9.48 -9.62 -5.57
N ALA A 60 -10.76 -9.47 -5.20
CA ALA A 60 -11.37 -8.17 -4.99
C ALA A 60 -10.65 -7.36 -3.90
N TYR A 61 -10.23 -8.00 -2.81
CA TYR A 61 -9.51 -7.34 -1.73
C TYR A 61 -8.04 -7.06 -2.06
N CYS A 62 -7.35 -7.95 -2.77
CA CYS A 62 -6.00 -7.68 -3.27
C CYS A 62 -5.99 -6.50 -4.26
N LYS A 63 -7.02 -6.36 -5.10
CA LYS A 63 -7.21 -5.16 -5.93
C LYS A 63 -7.44 -3.89 -5.12
N LYS A 64 -8.16 -3.96 -3.98
CA LYS A 64 -8.31 -2.81 -3.07
C LYS A 64 -6.98 -2.44 -2.41
N ALA A 65 -6.14 -3.41 -2.07
CA ALA A 65 -4.78 -3.16 -1.59
C ALA A 65 -3.94 -2.45 -2.67
N LEU A 66 -4.02 -2.90 -3.92
CA LEU A 66 -3.34 -2.26 -5.06
C LEU A 66 -3.80 -0.81 -5.28
N TYR A 67 -5.10 -0.56 -5.15
CA TYR A 67 -5.65 0.80 -5.23
C TYR A 67 -5.08 1.70 -4.13
N ALA A 68 -5.05 1.22 -2.88
CA ALA A 68 -4.47 1.95 -1.76
C ALA A 68 -2.97 2.24 -1.98
N ALA A 69 -2.20 1.28 -2.50
CA ALA A 69 -0.78 1.47 -2.81
C ALA A 69 -0.56 2.55 -3.90
N ASN A 70 -1.38 2.56 -4.96
CA ASN A 70 -1.31 3.61 -5.97
C ASN A 70 -1.71 4.99 -5.41
N SER A 71 -2.74 5.05 -4.55
CA SER A 71 -3.13 6.29 -3.86
C SER A 71 -2.00 6.83 -2.97
N ALA A 72 -1.36 5.95 -2.19
CA ALA A 72 -0.22 6.29 -1.36
C ALA A 72 0.96 6.83 -2.19
N LEU A 73 1.28 6.22 -3.35
CA LEU A 73 2.34 6.72 -4.25
C LEU A 73 2.02 8.11 -4.81
N ALA A 74 0.76 8.34 -5.20
CA ALA A 74 0.32 9.64 -5.70
C ALA A 74 0.49 10.72 -4.61
N ARG A 75 0.01 10.46 -3.38
CA ARG A 75 0.18 11.38 -2.25
C ARG A 75 1.64 11.61 -1.91
N LEU A 76 2.47 10.57 -1.92
CA LEU A 76 3.91 10.68 -1.66
C LEU A 76 4.60 11.60 -2.67
N ARG A 77 4.24 11.49 -3.95
CA ARG A 77 4.73 12.39 -5.01
C ARG A 77 4.25 13.83 -4.79
N ASP A 78 3.00 14.04 -4.40
CA ASP A 78 2.46 15.38 -4.17
C ASP A 78 3.13 16.04 -2.96
N MET A 79 3.33 15.29 -1.87
CA MET A 79 4.07 15.74 -0.68
C MET A 79 5.54 16.07 -0.99
N LYS A 80 6.19 15.31 -1.88
CA LYS A 80 7.54 15.65 -2.40
C LYS A 80 7.53 17.01 -3.10
N ASN A 81 6.56 17.25 -3.98
CA ASN A 81 6.46 18.52 -4.71
C ASN A 81 6.20 19.71 -3.79
N ARG A 82 5.60 19.47 -2.62
CA ARG A 82 5.39 20.47 -1.56
C ARG A 82 6.56 20.62 -0.59
N GLY A 83 7.63 19.83 -0.75
CA GLY A 83 8.84 19.93 0.06
C GLY A 83 8.74 19.29 1.45
N TYR A 84 7.80 18.38 1.69
CA TYR A 84 7.59 17.79 3.02
C TYR A 84 8.70 16.82 3.45
N PHE A 85 9.51 16.35 2.49
CA PHE A 85 10.56 15.37 2.72
C PHE A 85 11.89 15.84 2.14
N SER A 86 12.98 15.44 2.78
CA SER A 86 14.28 15.42 2.12
C SER A 86 14.27 14.41 0.97
N PHE A 87 15.16 14.60 -0.01
CA PHE A 87 15.30 13.69 -1.13
C PHE A 87 15.52 12.23 -0.68
N ALA A 88 16.37 12.02 0.33
CA ALA A 88 16.68 10.70 0.85
C ALA A 88 15.44 10.01 1.46
N VAL A 89 14.63 10.74 2.24
CA VAL A 89 13.40 10.21 2.84
C VAL A 89 12.38 9.87 1.76
N TYR A 90 12.14 10.79 0.82
CA TYR A 90 11.23 10.53 -0.30
C TYR A 90 11.68 9.32 -1.12
N HIS A 91 12.96 9.25 -1.49
CA HIS A 91 13.49 8.18 -2.32
C HIS A 91 13.34 6.82 -1.65
N SER A 92 13.65 6.72 -0.36
CA SER A 92 13.49 5.47 0.39
C SER A 92 12.02 5.05 0.51
N LEU A 93 11.12 5.99 0.84
CA LEU A 93 9.69 5.68 0.91
C LEU A 93 9.12 5.27 -0.46
N HIS A 94 9.55 5.94 -1.52
CA HIS A 94 9.07 5.68 -2.87
C HIS A 94 9.56 4.32 -3.37
N ALA A 95 10.83 3.98 -3.15
CA ALA A 95 11.38 2.69 -3.56
C ALA A 95 10.60 1.53 -2.95
N ASP A 96 10.49 1.51 -1.62
CA ASP A 96 9.81 0.43 -0.89
C ASP A 96 8.32 0.32 -1.28
N LEU A 97 7.62 1.47 -1.38
CA LEU A 97 6.20 1.47 -1.73
C LEU A 97 5.95 1.05 -3.19
N HIS A 98 6.84 1.42 -4.09
CA HIS A 98 6.74 1.07 -5.50
C HIS A 98 6.97 -0.42 -5.72
N GLU A 99 7.95 -1.01 -5.02
CA GLU A 99 8.20 -2.46 -5.02
C GLU A 99 6.99 -3.20 -4.47
N LEU A 100 6.49 -2.81 -3.28
CA LEU A 100 5.29 -3.39 -2.69
C LEU A 100 4.08 -3.32 -3.63
N ARG A 101 3.88 -2.18 -4.30
CA ARG A 101 2.79 -2.00 -5.27
C ARG A 101 2.91 -2.97 -6.44
N ASN A 102 4.12 -3.20 -6.94
CA ASN A 102 4.36 -4.12 -8.05
C ASN A 102 4.11 -5.56 -7.65
N ASP A 103 4.56 -5.97 -6.47
CA ASP A 103 4.30 -7.31 -5.93
C ASP A 103 2.81 -7.60 -5.81
N ILE A 104 2.03 -6.63 -5.30
CA ILE A 104 0.57 -6.75 -5.24
C ILE A 104 -0.02 -6.86 -6.64
N GLY A 105 0.51 -6.10 -7.60
CA GLY A 105 0.08 -6.12 -8.99
C GLY A 105 0.27 -7.49 -9.65
N ILE A 106 1.44 -8.11 -9.48
CA ILE A 106 1.75 -9.46 -9.96
C ILE A 106 0.83 -10.46 -9.28
N TYR A 107 0.73 -10.40 -7.95
CA TYR A 107 -0.09 -11.33 -7.17
C TYR A 107 -1.57 -11.32 -7.57
N VAL A 108 -2.11 -10.15 -7.92
CA VAL A 108 -3.49 -10.06 -8.45
C VAL A 108 -3.63 -10.81 -9.78
N GLN A 109 -2.62 -10.81 -10.65
CA GLN A 109 -2.67 -11.59 -11.89
C GLN A 109 -2.56 -13.08 -11.61
N ASP A 110 -1.65 -13.51 -10.73
CA ASP A 110 -1.51 -14.91 -10.35
C ASP A 110 -2.84 -15.49 -9.81
N LEU A 111 -3.56 -14.71 -9.00
CA LEU A 111 -4.89 -15.13 -8.50
C LEU A 111 -5.94 -15.20 -9.61
N ARG A 112 -5.87 -14.33 -10.62
CA ARG A 112 -6.78 -14.36 -11.77
C ARG A 112 -6.52 -15.57 -12.66
N GLU A 113 -5.26 -15.88 -12.92
CA GLU A 113 -4.87 -17.07 -13.67
C GLU A 113 -5.43 -18.32 -12.98
N LYS A 114 -5.23 -18.44 -11.66
CA LYS A 114 -5.85 -19.53 -10.85
C LYS A 114 -7.37 -19.57 -10.92
N PHE A 115 -8.04 -18.42 -11.06
CA PHE A 115 -9.49 -18.37 -11.16
C PHE A 115 -10.01 -18.92 -12.50
N TYR A 116 -9.21 -18.80 -13.57
CA TYR A 116 -9.58 -19.24 -14.92
C TYR A 116 -9.02 -20.62 -15.30
N GLU A 117 -7.95 -21.10 -14.64
CA GLU A 117 -7.35 -22.42 -14.90
C GLU A 117 -8.11 -23.59 -14.25
N VAL A 118 -8.98 -23.32 -13.27
CA VAL A 118 -9.82 -24.31 -12.57
C VAL A 118 -11.23 -24.29 -13.11
#